data_AF-A0A5E7U5V2-F1
#
_entry.id   AF-A0A5E7U5V2-F1
#
_cell.length_a   1.000
_cell.length_b   1.000
_cell.length_c   1.000
_cell.angle_alpha   90.00
_cell.angle_beta   90.00
_cell.angle_gamma   90.00
#
_symmetry.space_group_name_H-M   'P 1'
#
loop_
_entity.id
_entity.type
_entity.pdbx_description
1 polymer ?
#
loop_
_entity_poly.entity_id
_entity_poly.type
_entity_poly.pdbx_seq_one_letter_code
_entity_poly.pdbx_strand_id
1 'polypeptide(L)'
;MKDTLLTYIDDDGKKAAKKLWAKHAGICELIAPTNLKWRDSFGGMLIIIGHGSTMVKMGRHMGLHDMIGNCGSCFIVLAACEVGETHTSIGELQPIAQGLANLRPDAIVWGTSRDLPQQAVSDGTCFYKSPLFNWLQPANDHFPGLWKQFKKQGDFEAVMSMMPNLGFGTL
;
A
#
# COMPACT_ATOMS: atom_id res chain seq x y z
N MET A 1 -9.36 -11.02 -16.83
CA MET A 1 -8.97 -11.11 -15.40
C MET A 1 -9.25 -9.75 -14.78
N LYS A 2 -9.54 -9.64 -13.48
CA LYS A 2 -9.73 -8.31 -12.85
C LYS A 2 -8.35 -7.69 -12.60
N ASP A 3 -8.20 -6.39 -12.88
CA ASP A 3 -6.89 -5.72 -12.83
C ASP A 3 -6.59 -5.12 -11.45
N THR A 4 -7.52 -5.26 -10.48
CA THR A 4 -7.29 -4.95 -9.06
C THR A 4 -7.53 -6.17 -8.18
N LEU A 5 -6.53 -6.53 -7.38
CA LEU A 5 -6.68 -7.42 -6.23
C LEU A 5 -6.80 -6.60 -4.95
N LEU A 6 -7.79 -6.93 -4.13
CA LEU A 6 -7.97 -6.40 -2.79
C LEU A 6 -7.60 -7.50 -1.79
N THR A 7 -6.74 -7.19 -0.84
CA THR A 7 -6.40 -8.08 0.26
C THR A 7 -6.37 -7.30 1.57
N TYR A 8 -6.18 -7.99 2.68
CA TYR A 8 -6.27 -7.41 4.01
C TYR A 8 -5.29 -8.04 4.99
N ILE A 9 -4.97 -7.38 6.10
CA ILE A 9 -4.03 -7.92 7.10
C ILE A 9 -4.65 -8.17 8.48
N ASP A 10 -5.79 -7.55 8.76
CA ASP A 10 -6.56 -7.72 10.00
C ASP A 10 -8.07 -7.70 9.72
N ASP A 11 -8.87 -7.93 10.76
CA ASP A 11 -10.33 -8.07 10.63
C ASP A 11 -11.04 -6.78 10.20
N ASP A 12 -10.55 -5.62 10.61
CA ASP A 12 -11.13 -4.35 10.20
C ASP A 12 -10.72 -3.99 8.76
N GLY A 13 -9.49 -4.30 8.37
CA GLY A 13 -9.06 -4.28 6.98
C GLY A 13 -9.92 -5.21 6.11
N LYS A 14 -10.26 -6.41 6.61
CA LYS A 14 -11.15 -7.35 5.93
C LYS A 14 -12.56 -6.80 5.75
N LYS A 15 -13.12 -6.16 6.78
CA LYS A 15 -14.45 -5.51 6.69
C LYS A 15 -14.44 -4.38 5.64
N ALA A 16 -13.41 -3.54 5.65
CA ALA A 16 -13.25 -2.44 4.70
C ALA A 16 -13.06 -2.96 3.25
N ALA A 17 -12.18 -3.94 3.07
CA ALA A 17 -11.94 -4.58 1.77
C ALA A 17 -13.19 -5.22 1.19
N LYS A 18 -14.01 -5.89 2.01
CA LYS A 18 -15.30 -6.46 1.58
C LYS A 18 -16.29 -5.40 1.09
N LYS A 19 -16.40 -4.28 1.81
CA LYS A 19 -17.28 -3.16 1.41
C LYS A 19 -16.80 -2.50 0.11
N LEU A 20 -15.50 -2.21 0.01
CA LEU A 20 -14.89 -1.66 -1.20
C LEU A 20 -15.09 -2.60 -2.40
N TRP A 21 -14.86 -3.91 -2.20
CA TRP A 21 -15.10 -4.94 -3.19
C TRP A 21 -16.55 -4.96 -3.66
N ALA A 22 -17.53 -4.92 -2.74
CA ALA A 22 -18.94 -4.95 -3.11
C ALA A 22 -19.33 -3.77 -4.03
N LYS A 23 -18.73 -2.60 -3.82
CA LYS A 23 -18.96 -1.41 -4.65
C LYS A 23 -18.26 -1.49 -6.02
N HIS A 24 -17.08 -2.09 -6.07
CA HIS A 24 -16.24 -2.15 -7.28
C HIS A 24 -16.05 -3.58 -7.82
N ALA A 25 -17.02 -4.46 -7.60
CA ALA A 25 -16.92 -5.89 -7.92
C ALA A 25 -16.69 -6.16 -9.41
N GLY A 26 -17.06 -5.24 -10.29
CA GLY A 26 -16.80 -5.34 -11.73
C GLY A 26 -15.32 -5.23 -12.12
N ILE A 27 -14.48 -4.65 -11.26
CA ILE A 27 -13.06 -4.37 -11.56
C ILE A 27 -12.09 -4.87 -10.46
N CYS A 28 -12.62 -5.22 -9.29
CA CYS A 28 -11.84 -5.71 -8.14
C CYS A 28 -12.14 -7.18 -7.81
N GLU A 29 -11.12 -7.93 -7.44
CA GLU A 29 -11.24 -9.25 -6.83
C GLU A 29 -10.78 -9.19 -5.37
N LEU A 30 -11.60 -9.68 -4.44
CA LEU A 30 -11.19 -9.83 -3.05
C LEU A 30 -10.49 -11.19 -2.89
N ILE A 31 -9.25 -11.18 -2.42
CA ILE A 31 -8.43 -12.37 -2.22
C ILE A 31 -7.94 -12.45 -0.77
N ALA A 32 -8.07 -13.65 -0.19
CA ALA A 32 -7.51 -13.93 1.13
C ALA A 32 -5.97 -13.85 1.07
N PRO A 33 -5.30 -13.34 2.12
CA PRO A 33 -3.84 -13.15 2.12
C PRO A 33 -3.04 -14.42 1.83
N THR A 34 -3.52 -15.56 2.32
CA THR A 34 -2.91 -16.88 2.11
C THR A 34 -2.88 -17.32 0.65
N ASN A 35 -3.73 -16.74 -0.20
CA ASN A 35 -3.89 -17.14 -1.60
C ASN A 35 -3.18 -16.20 -2.58
N LEU A 36 -2.53 -15.14 -2.10
CA LEU A 36 -1.79 -14.19 -2.96
C LEU A 36 -0.64 -14.86 -3.72
N LYS A 37 0.00 -15.85 -3.10
CA LYS A 37 1.14 -16.60 -3.67
C LYS A 37 0.82 -17.41 -4.92
N TRP A 38 -0.45 -17.48 -5.33
CA TRP A 38 -0.88 -18.20 -6.54
C TRP A 38 -1.12 -17.25 -7.72
N ARG A 39 -0.82 -15.95 -7.55
CA ARG A 39 -1.07 -14.89 -8.53
C ARG A 39 0.22 -14.40 -9.20
N ASP A 40 1.10 -15.32 -9.55
CA ASP A 40 2.47 -15.00 -10.02
C ASP A 40 2.48 -14.25 -11.36
N SER A 41 1.46 -14.43 -12.19
CA SER A 41 1.30 -13.74 -13.47
C SER A 41 0.40 -12.49 -13.40
N PHE A 42 0.01 -12.03 -12.21
CA PHE A 42 -0.89 -10.89 -12.05
C PHE A 42 -0.15 -9.56 -12.24
N GLY A 43 -0.14 -8.99 -13.43
CA GLY A 43 0.49 -7.67 -13.70
C GLY A 43 -0.37 -6.45 -13.33
N GLY A 44 -1.38 -6.60 -12.45
CA GLY A 44 -2.30 -5.53 -12.08
C GLY A 44 -1.94 -4.82 -10.77
N MET A 45 -2.92 -4.11 -10.20
CA MET A 45 -2.77 -3.43 -8.91
C MET A 45 -3.19 -4.33 -7.73
N LEU A 46 -2.33 -4.42 -6.72
CA LEU A 46 -2.63 -5.06 -5.43
C LEU A 46 -2.84 -3.98 -4.36
N ILE A 47 -4.04 -3.92 -3.78
CA ILE A 47 -4.35 -3.03 -2.65
C ILE A 47 -4.41 -3.87 -1.37
N ILE A 48 -3.56 -3.52 -0.39
CA ILE A 48 -3.44 -4.16 0.91
C ILE A 48 -4.06 -3.23 1.96
N ILE A 49 -5.09 -3.71 2.65
CA ILE A 49 -5.91 -2.90 3.57
C ILE A 49 -5.78 -3.41 5.01
N GLY A 50 -5.57 -2.52 5.96
CA GLY A 50 -5.65 -2.84 7.40
C GLY A 50 -4.93 -1.79 8.22
N HIS A 51 -4.81 -2.02 9.53
CA HIS A 51 -4.28 -0.96 10.39
C HIS A 51 -2.81 -0.65 10.11
N GLY A 52 -2.46 0.64 10.16
CA GLY A 52 -1.06 1.08 10.06
C GLY A 52 -0.18 0.36 11.07
N SER A 53 -0.63 0.29 12.34
CA SER A 53 0.09 -0.43 13.40
C SER A 53 0.28 -1.93 13.12
N THR A 54 -0.69 -2.59 12.47
CA THR A 54 -0.56 -3.99 12.03
C THR A 54 0.44 -4.11 10.88
N MET A 55 0.37 -3.22 9.87
CA MET A 55 1.34 -3.17 8.78
C MET A 55 2.76 -2.99 9.31
N VAL A 56 2.92 -2.15 10.34
CA VAL A 56 4.21 -1.88 10.99
C VAL A 56 4.78 -3.08 11.70
N LYS A 57 3.95 -3.79 12.45
CA LYS A 57 4.38 -5.06 13.08
C LYS A 57 4.78 -6.09 12.02
N MET A 58 4.05 -6.21 10.93
CA MET A 58 4.40 -7.16 9.84
C MET A 58 5.65 -6.75 9.08
N GLY A 59 5.83 -5.45 8.79
CA GLY A 59 6.96 -4.91 8.03
C GLY A 59 8.30 -5.01 8.74
N ARG A 60 8.32 -4.93 10.08
CA ARG A 60 9.54 -5.12 10.90
C ARG A 60 10.15 -6.52 10.81
N HIS A 61 9.42 -7.51 10.27
CA HIS A 61 9.80 -8.92 10.30
C HIS A 61 9.74 -9.61 8.92
N MET A 62 9.81 -8.89 7.79
CA MET A 62 9.62 -9.39 6.41
C MET A 62 8.20 -9.92 6.07
N GLY A 63 7.27 -9.92 7.03
CA GLY A 63 5.96 -10.56 6.88
C GLY A 63 5.08 -10.00 5.75
N LEU A 64 5.17 -8.70 5.43
CA LEU A 64 4.43 -8.14 4.29
C LEU A 64 4.95 -8.67 2.95
N HIS A 65 6.28 -8.78 2.80
CA HIS A 65 6.89 -9.35 1.61
C HIS A 65 6.52 -10.83 1.47
N ASP A 66 6.63 -11.60 2.56
CA ASP A 66 6.30 -13.03 2.58
C ASP A 66 4.81 -13.29 2.31
N MET A 67 3.93 -12.40 2.76
CA MET A 67 2.50 -12.45 2.48
C MET A 67 2.20 -12.24 0.99
N ILE A 68 2.85 -11.25 0.37
CA ILE A 68 2.72 -10.99 -1.07
C ILE A 68 3.31 -12.16 -1.88
N GLY A 69 4.42 -12.74 -1.40
CA GLY A 69 5.11 -13.86 -2.04
C GLY A 69 5.46 -13.55 -3.49
N ASN A 70 5.13 -14.46 -4.40
CA ASN A 70 5.43 -14.33 -5.83
C ASN A 70 4.36 -13.56 -6.63
N CYS A 71 3.32 -13.01 -5.99
CA CYS A 71 2.27 -12.26 -6.68
C CYS A 71 2.87 -11.25 -7.68
N GLY A 72 2.52 -11.35 -8.97
CA GLY A 72 3.19 -10.63 -10.06
C GLY A 72 2.91 -9.13 -10.15
N SER A 73 2.27 -8.55 -9.13
CA SER A 73 1.75 -7.18 -9.18
C SER A 73 2.88 -6.17 -9.40
N CYS A 74 2.67 -5.28 -10.36
CA CYS A 74 3.58 -4.16 -10.65
C CYS A 74 3.16 -2.85 -9.94
N PHE A 75 1.99 -2.84 -9.28
CA PHE A 75 1.53 -1.71 -8.47
C PHE A 75 0.99 -2.20 -7.13
N ILE A 76 1.67 -1.87 -6.03
CA ILE A 76 1.27 -2.27 -4.69
C ILE A 76 0.83 -1.03 -3.92
N VAL A 77 -0.34 -1.08 -3.29
CA VAL A 77 -0.89 0.01 -2.49
C VAL A 77 -1.07 -0.44 -1.05
N LEU A 78 -0.44 0.26 -0.12
CA LEU A 78 -0.58 0.08 1.32
C LEU A 78 -1.58 1.11 1.85
N ALA A 79 -2.82 0.67 2.09
CA ALA A 79 -3.91 1.49 2.59
C ALA A 79 -4.05 1.29 4.11
N ALA A 80 -3.28 2.05 4.88
CA ALA A 80 -3.31 1.96 6.34
C ALA A 80 -4.54 2.67 6.89
N CYS A 81 -5.45 1.89 7.47
CA CYS A 81 -6.67 2.41 8.06
C CYS A 81 -6.56 2.58 9.58
N GLU A 82 -7.42 3.42 10.14
CA GLU A 82 -7.62 3.57 11.57
C GLU A 82 -9.12 3.62 11.90
N VAL A 83 -9.45 3.18 13.12
CA VAL A 83 -10.81 3.27 13.68
C VAL A 83 -10.86 4.54 14.53
N GLY A 84 -11.33 5.66 13.95
CA GLY A 84 -11.47 6.93 14.67
C GLY A 84 -11.10 8.16 13.84
N GLU A 85 -10.93 9.30 14.52
CA GLU A 85 -10.39 10.52 13.93
C GLU A 85 -8.87 10.39 13.75
N THR A 86 -8.40 10.73 12.55
CA THR A 86 -7.05 10.46 12.03
C THR A 86 -5.92 10.82 13.01
N HIS A 87 -5.06 9.85 13.34
CA HIS A 87 -3.79 10.13 14.01
C HIS A 87 -2.64 10.36 13.00
N THR A 88 -1.75 11.30 13.35
CA THR A 88 -0.52 11.62 12.61
C THR A 88 0.50 10.51 12.78
N SER A 89 0.51 9.53 11.88
CA SER A 89 1.59 8.54 11.77
C SER A 89 2.25 8.58 10.38
N ILE A 90 2.80 9.75 10.01
CA ILE A 90 3.68 9.91 8.82
C ILE A 90 4.96 9.05 8.96
N GLY A 91 5.35 8.70 10.19
CA GLY A 91 6.63 8.06 10.45
C GLY A 91 6.68 6.56 10.20
N GLU A 92 5.60 5.81 10.45
CA GLU A 92 5.74 4.36 10.60
C GLU A 92 5.62 3.58 9.30
N LEU A 93 4.82 4.05 8.33
CA LEU A 93 4.60 3.35 7.06
C LEU A 93 5.68 3.62 6.02
N GLN A 94 6.29 4.79 6.04
CA GLN A 94 7.31 5.17 5.05
C GLN A 94 8.49 4.17 4.99
N PRO A 95 9.11 3.76 6.12
CA PRO A 95 10.19 2.77 6.11
C PRO A 95 9.75 1.42 5.53
N ILE A 96 8.48 1.04 5.74
CA ILE A 96 7.93 -0.24 5.30
C ILE A 96 7.63 -0.22 3.81
N ALA A 97 6.98 0.84 3.34
CA ALA A 97 6.71 1.04 1.93
C ALA A 97 8.00 1.11 1.11
N GLN A 98 9.02 1.81 1.64
CA GLN A 98 10.34 1.87 1.01
C GLN A 98 11.05 0.52 1.05
N GLY A 99 11.04 -0.20 2.18
CA GLY A 99 11.59 -1.55 2.28
C GLY A 99 10.95 -2.52 1.29
N LEU A 100 9.62 -2.47 1.15
CA LEU A 100 8.89 -3.27 0.17
C LEU A 100 9.27 -2.90 -1.27
N ALA A 101 9.40 -1.61 -1.59
CA ALA A 101 9.83 -1.16 -2.92
C ALA A 101 11.25 -1.63 -3.25
N ASN A 102 12.15 -1.68 -2.27
CA ASN A 102 13.51 -2.20 -2.45
C ASN A 102 13.52 -3.72 -2.69
N LEU A 103 12.66 -4.48 -2.01
CA LEU A 103 12.50 -5.93 -2.19
C LEU A 103 11.74 -6.30 -3.48
N ARG A 104 10.98 -5.36 -4.05
CA ARG A 104 10.15 -5.55 -5.25
C ARG A 104 10.53 -4.51 -6.30
N PRO A 105 11.74 -4.60 -6.89
CA PRO A 105 12.31 -3.56 -7.75
C PRO A 105 11.45 -3.19 -8.95
N ASP A 106 10.68 -4.15 -9.47
CA ASP A 106 9.83 -3.98 -10.66
C ASP A 106 8.42 -3.46 -10.31
N ALA A 107 8.12 -3.27 -9.02
CA ALA A 107 6.83 -2.78 -8.56
C ALA A 107 6.93 -1.33 -8.08
N ILE A 108 5.91 -0.54 -8.41
CA ILE A 108 5.68 0.78 -7.81
C ILE A 108 4.87 0.58 -6.53
N VAL A 109 5.39 1.05 -5.40
CA VAL A 109 4.69 0.97 -4.12
C VAL A 109 4.10 2.32 -3.77
N TRP A 110 2.83 2.36 -3.41
CA TRP A 110 2.16 3.52 -2.86
C TRP A 110 1.81 3.24 -1.40
N GLY A 111 2.02 4.21 -0.53
CA GLY A 111 1.63 4.13 0.87
C GLY A 111 0.91 5.40 1.29
N THR A 112 -0.02 5.26 2.24
CA THR A 112 -0.61 6.43 2.88
C THR A 112 0.43 7.13 3.76
N SER A 113 0.46 8.45 3.70
CA SER A 113 1.30 9.33 4.53
C SER A 113 0.68 9.56 5.90
N ARG A 114 -0.58 9.23 6.11
CA ARG A 114 -1.30 9.35 7.38
C ARG A 114 -2.35 8.26 7.43
N ASP A 115 -2.91 8.03 8.62
CA ASP A 115 -3.96 7.05 8.76
C ASP A 115 -5.22 7.47 7.99
N LEU A 116 -5.82 6.49 7.31
CA LEU A 116 -7.08 6.64 6.60
C LEU A 116 -8.25 6.28 7.51
N PRO A 117 -9.32 7.08 7.56
CA PRO A 117 -10.56 6.60 8.15
C PRO A 117 -11.00 5.31 7.44
N GLN A 118 -11.28 4.25 8.20
CA GLN A 118 -11.73 2.97 7.62
C GLN A 118 -12.97 3.15 6.70
N GLN A 119 -13.82 4.11 7.03
CA GLN A 119 -14.99 4.47 6.22
C GLN A 119 -14.59 5.03 4.85
N ALA A 120 -13.53 5.84 4.76
CA ALA A 120 -13.04 6.38 3.49
C ALA A 120 -12.55 5.28 2.54
N VAL A 121 -11.88 4.25 3.09
CA VAL A 121 -11.50 3.04 2.32
C VAL A 121 -12.74 2.26 1.90
N SER A 122 -13.68 2.04 2.82
CA SER A 122 -14.90 1.27 2.57
C SER A 122 -15.77 1.89 1.48
N ASP A 123 -15.90 3.22 1.51
CA ASP A 123 -16.66 4.00 0.54
C ASP A 123 -15.88 4.22 -0.76
N GLY A 124 -14.59 3.91 -0.77
CA GLY A 124 -13.70 4.12 -1.90
C GLY A 124 -13.41 5.60 -2.19
N THR A 125 -13.56 6.52 -1.23
CA THR A 125 -13.32 7.96 -1.44
C THR A 125 -11.83 8.31 -1.55
N CYS A 126 -10.96 7.44 -1.04
CA CYS A 126 -9.51 7.53 -1.21
C CYS A 126 -9.01 6.85 -2.51
N PHE A 127 -9.92 6.34 -3.35
CA PHE A 127 -9.62 5.74 -4.63
C PHE A 127 -10.50 6.33 -5.74
N TYR A 128 -10.05 6.22 -6.98
CA TYR A 128 -10.91 6.49 -8.14
C TYR A 128 -10.71 5.39 -9.19
N LYS A 129 -11.70 5.20 -10.07
CA LYS A 129 -11.53 4.31 -11.22
C LYS A 129 -10.64 5.00 -12.23
N SER A 130 -9.51 4.40 -12.58
CA SER A 130 -8.62 4.97 -13.59
C SER A 130 -9.37 5.15 -14.91
N PRO A 131 -9.24 6.31 -15.60
CA PRO A 131 -9.82 6.50 -16.92
C PRO A 131 -9.07 5.72 -18.01
N LEU A 132 -7.83 5.30 -17.73
CA LEU A 132 -6.94 4.64 -18.69
C LEU A 132 -6.86 3.12 -18.49
N PHE A 133 -7.14 2.65 -17.27
CA PHE A 133 -6.97 1.25 -16.90
C PHE A 133 -8.20 0.74 -16.14
N ASN A 134 -8.46 -0.57 -16.20
CA ASN A 134 -9.60 -1.16 -15.52
C ASN A 134 -9.31 -1.52 -14.05
N TRP A 135 -8.68 -0.59 -13.32
CA TRP A 135 -8.34 -0.73 -11.90
C TRP A 135 -8.72 0.50 -11.07
N LEU A 136 -8.72 0.33 -9.74
CA LEU A 136 -8.74 1.45 -8.80
C LEU A 136 -7.36 2.10 -8.72
N GLN A 137 -7.30 3.40 -8.49
CA GLN A 137 -6.04 4.14 -8.33
C GLN A 137 -6.11 5.03 -7.08
N PRO A 138 -5.01 5.19 -6.33
CA PRO A 138 -4.92 6.14 -5.22
C PRO A 138 -5.36 7.56 -5.59
N ALA A 139 -6.32 8.13 -4.85
CA ALA A 139 -6.88 9.47 -5.08
C ALA A 139 -6.49 10.45 -3.96
N ASN A 140 -5.98 11.63 -4.33
CA ASN A 140 -5.68 12.71 -3.38
C ASN A 140 -6.80 13.78 -3.33
N ASP A 141 -7.84 13.69 -4.16
CA ASP A 141 -8.85 14.75 -4.32
C ASP A 141 -9.58 15.06 -3.00
N HIS A 142 -9.95 14.02 -2.24
CA HIS A 142 -10.58 14.15 -0.92
C HIS A 142 -9.57 14.20 0.23
N PHE A 143 -8.31 13.82 -0.04
CA PHE A 143 -7.25 13.75 0.95
C PHE A 143 -5.92 14.25 0.35
N PRO A 144 -5.72 15.57 0.23
CA PRO A 144 -4.51 16.11 -0.37
C PRO A 144 -3.25 15.61 0.36
N GLY A 145 -2.25 15.19 -0.42
CA GLY A 145 -0.96 14.71 0.10
C GLY A 145 -1.02 13.36 0.84
N LEU A 146 -2.15 12.64 0.78
CA LEU A 146 -2.30 11.34 1.43
C LEU A 146 -1.39 10.29 0.81
N TRP A 147 -1.40 10.18 -0.51
CA TRP A 147 -0.71 9.09 -1.17
C TRP A 147 0.71 9.48 -1.55
N LYS A 148 1.68 8.70 -1.05
CA LYS A 148 3.10 8.85 -1.40
C LYS A 148 3.56 7.63 -2.19
N GLN A 149 4.26 7.89 -3.28
CA GLN A 149 4.86 6.86 -4.11
C GLN A 149 6.29 6.57 -3.66
N PHE A 150 6.66 5.30 -3.64
CA PHE A 150 7.97 4.76 -3.33
C PHE A 150 8.44 3.89 -4.50
N LYS A 151 9.71 4.03 -4.85
CA LYS A 151 10.42 3.24 -5.85
C LYS A 151 11.68 2.68 -5.22
N LYS A 152 12.27 1.66 -5.83
CA LYS A 152 13.59 1.18 -5.43
C LYS A 152 14.56 2.37 -5.39
N GLN A 153 15.18 2.58 -4.23
CA GLN A 153 16.27 3.53 -4.09
C GLN A 153 17.51 2.98 -4.78
N GLY A 154 18.25 3.84 -5.49
CA GLY A 154 19.58 3.48 -5.97
C GLY A 154 20.54 3.23 -4.80
N ASP A 155 21.60 2.44 -4.99
CA ASP A 155 22.55 2.10 -3.93
C ASP A 155 23.11 3.36 -3.22
N PHE A 156 23.31 4.45 -3.98
CA PHE A 156 23.76 5.74 -3.47
C PHE A 156 22.70 6.47 -2.62
N GLU A 157 21.43 6.42 -3.00
CA GLU A 157 20.32 7.01 -2.23
C GLU A 157 20.06 6.23 -0.95
N ALA A 158 20.19 4.90 -0.99
CA ALA A 158 20.09 4.05 0.19
C ALA A 158 21.18 4.40 1.20
N VAL A 159 22.44 4.54 0.76
CA VAL A 159 23.56 4.99 1.61
C VAL A 159 23.32 6.38 2.20
N MET A 160 22.86 7.35 1.39
CA MET A 160 22.54 8.71 1.86
C MET A 160 21.40 8.72 2.89
N SER A 161 20.38 7.87 2.72
CA SER A 161 19.25 7.77 3.66
C SER A 161 19.63 7.14 5.01
N MET A 162 20.72 6.38 5.05
CA MET A 162 21.28 5.76 6.26
C MET A 162 22.31 6.66 6.97
N MET A 163 22.62 7.84 6.41
CA MET A 163 23.50 8.83 7.01
C MET A 163 22.69 10.02 7.54
N PRO A 164 21.97 9.91 8.68
CA PRO A 164 21.48 11.09 9.35
C PRO A 164 22.70 11.84 9.90
N ASN A 165 22.91 13.08 9.43
CA ASN A 165 23.92 14.04 9.91
C ASN A 165 25.38 13.86 9.45
N LEU A 166 25.64 13.81 8.15
CA LEU A 166 26.85 14.45 7.63
C LEU A 166 26.44 15.79 7.04
N GLY A 167 26.50 16.84 7.88
CA GLY A 167 26.28 18.21 7.47
C GLY A 167 27.29 18.59 6.39
N PHE A 168 26.90 18.48 5.12
CA PHE A 168 27.52 19.22 4.02
C PHE A 168 27.03 20.66 4.09
N GLY A 169 27.47 21.34 5.14
CA GLY A 169 27.27 22.76 5.35
C GLY A 169 28.61 23.37 5.71
N THR A 170 29.49 23.48 4.73
CA THR A 170 30.55 24.51 4.50
C THR A 170 31.72 23.90 3.73
N LEU A 171 31.75 24.14 2.41
CA LEU A 171 32.96 24.41 1.66
C LEU A 171 32.87 25.86 1.18
#